data_AF-A0A2T5RGV3-F1
#
_entry.id   AF-A0A2T5RGV3-F1
#
_cell.length_a   1.000
_cell.length_b   1.000
_cell.length_c   1.000
_cell.angle_alpha   90.00
_cell.angle_beta   90.00
_cell.angle_gamma   90.00
#
_symmetry.space_group_name_H-M   'P 1'
#
loop_
_entity.id
_entity.type
_entity.pdbx_description
1 polymer ?
#
loop_
_entity_poly.entity_id
_entity_poly.type
_entity_poly.pdbx_seq_one_letter_code
_entity_poly.pdbx_strand_id
1 'polypeptide(L)'
;MNFSEINDKELKELLRGLSFAIKKIGEEYFKLDLASEDNKEHYKYRERVYCYEFYHQLRNTLGCDYPYVINGEIDKKDHPIIASNKNPDFVIHNPGNMKQNFVIMEVKNLEGFSKSKRKNDIEKFITFFEECNYQYAIYLIYGEKENENTFKENRENLEDQIKKKLSDSDENLKYKKVIVLWHNDIIGEIDYDIISLPKKQRRL
;
A
#
# COMPACT_ATOMS: atom_id res chain seq x y z
N MET A 1 13.76 -7.14 -0.92
CA MET A 1 14.08 -8.06 0.22
C MET A 1 13.35 -9.37 -0.05
N ASN A 2 14.03 -10.53 0.00
CA ASN A 2 13.49 -11.80 -0.49
C ASN A 2 12.35 -12.35 0.41
N PHE A 3 11.37 -13.06 -0.17
CA PHE A 3 10.17 -13.58 0.51
C PHE A 3 10.46 -14.49 1.71
N SER A 4 11.69 -15.00 1.81
CA SER A 4 12.20 -15.88 2.86
C SER A 4 12.26 -15.23 4.25
N GLU A 5 12.24 -13.89 4.37
CA GLU A 5 12.35 -13.19 5.65
C GLU A 5 11.01 -12.87 6.33
N ILE A 6 9.87 -13.10 5.66
CA ILE A 6 8.54 -12.93 6.26
C ILE A 6 8.14 -14.24 6.97
N ASN A 7 8.05 -14.25 8.30
CA ASN A 7 7.60 -15.43 9.05
C ASN A 7 6.07 -15.52 9.22
N ASP A 8 5.35 -14.51 8.75
CA ASP A 8 3.89 -14.41 8.81
C ASP A 8 3.27 -15.09 7.57
N LYS A 9 2.54 -16.18 7.80
CA LYS A 9 1.96 -17.01 6.73
C LYS A 9 0.85 -16.25 6.00
N GLU A 10 -0.01 -15.59 6.76
CA GLU A 10 -1.15 -14.83 6.29
C GLU A 10 -0.67 -13.65 5.43
N LEU A 11 0.45 -13.01 5.80
CA LEU A 11 1.03 -11.93 5.01
C LEU A 11 1.61 -12.45 3.70
N LYS A 12 2.31 -13.60 3.72
CA LYS A 12 2.82 -14.23 2.51
C LYS A 12 1.71 -14.58 1.52
N GLU A 13 0.61 -15.11 2.03
CA GLU A 13 -0.58 -15.41 1.23
C GLU A 13 -1.22 -14.16 0.66
N LEU A 14 -1.37 -13.10 1.47
CA LEU A 14 -1.84 -11.79 1.01
C LEU A 14 -0.97 -11.23 -0.11
N LEU A 15 0.35 -11.18 0.09
CA LEU A 15 1.28 -10.63 -0.92
C LEU A 15 1.22 -11.41 -2.24
N ARG A 16 1.05 -12.74 -2.20
CA ARG A 16 0.78 -13.53 -3.42
C ARG A 16 -0.55 -13.14 -4.05
N GLY A 17 -1.60 -13.03 -3.25
CA GLY A 17 -2.93 -12.61 -3.71
C GLY A 17 -2.90 -11.23 -4.37
N LEU A 18 -2.15 -10.29 -3.79
CA LEU A 18 -1.93 -8.95 -4.33
C LEU A 18 -1.26 -9.01 -5.70
N SER A 19 -0.20 -9.81 -5.85
CA SER A 19 0.46 -9.95 -7.15
C SER A 19 -0.46 -10.54 -8.21
N PHE A 20 -1.23 -11.57 -7.89
CA PHE A 20 -2.20 -12.13 -8.84
C PHE A 20 -3.31 -11.14 -9.19
N ALA A 21 -3.81 -10.38 -8.21
CA ALA A 21 -4.83 -9.37 -8.44
C ALA A 21 -4.33 -8.26 -9.37
N ILE A 22 -3.13 -7.72 -9.09
CA ILE A 22 -2.49 -6.67 -9.87
C ILE A 22 -2.29 -7.09 -11.34
N LYS A 23 -1.83 -8.33 -11.58
CA LYS A 23 -1.64 -8.88 -12.93
C LYS A 23 -2.92 -9.01 -13.75
N LYS A 24 -4.09 -9.00 -13.11
CA LYS A 24 -5.40 -9.11 -13.79
C LYS A 24 -6.02 -7.76 -14.10
N ILE A 25 -5.44 -6.65 -13.63
CA ILE A 25 -5.96 -5.32 -13.90
C ILE A 25 -5.50 -4.91 -15.30
N GLY A 26 -6.45 -4.81 -16.22
CA GLY A 26 -6.21 -4.24 -17.56
C GLY A 26 -5.96 -2.74 -17.51
N GLU A 27 -5.25 -2.22 -18.51
CA GLU A 27 -4.91 -0.79 -18.59
C GLU A 27 -6.16 0.09 -18.63
N GLU A 28 -7.26 -0.39 -19.19
CA GLU A 28 -8.55 0.30 -19.27
C GLU A 28 -9.14 0.68 -17.89
N TYR A 29 -8.72 -0.01 -16.82
CA TYR A 29 -9.16 0.28 -15.45
C TYR A 29 -8.35 1.39 -14.79
N PHE A 30 -7.34 1.94 -15.47
CA PHE A 30 -6.57 3.05 -14.93
C PHE A 30 -6.08 4.07 -15.96
N LYS A 31 -6.18 3.79 -17.26
CA LYS A 31 -6.03 4.75 -18.36
C LYS A 31 -7.41 4.94 -18.99
N LEU A 32 -8.12 5.98 -18.57
CA LEU A 32 -9.38 6.34 -19.22
C LEU A 32 -9.11 7.30 -20.36
N ASP A 33 -9.38 6.85 -21.57
CA ASP A 33 -9.37 7.70 -22.76
C ASP A 33 -10.38 8.83 -22.63
N LEU A 34 -9.93 10.06 -22.84
CA LEU A 34 -10.81 11.21 -22.95
C LEU A 34 -11.13 11.43 -24.43
N ALA A 35 -12.42 11.56 -24.74
CA ALA A 35 -12.82 12.08 -26.04
C ALA A 35 -12.30 13.51 -26.16
N SER A 36 -11.34 13.74 -27.07
CA SER A 36 -10.86 15.08 -27.42
C SER A 36 -11.09 15.34 -28.91
N GLU A 37 -11.52 16.55 -29.25
CA GLU A 37 -11.74 16.97 -30.64
C GLU A 37 -10.41 17.13 -31.42
N ASP A 38 -9.27 17.15 -30.72
CA ASP A 38 -7.97 17.58 -31.25
C ASP A 38 -6.96 16.44 -31.55
N ASN A 39 -7.38 15.17 -31.62
CA ASN A 39 -6.51 14.02 -31.95
C ASN A 39 -5.24 13.88 -31.08
N LYS A 40 -5.22 14.47 -29.88
CA LYS A 40 -4.19 14.20 -28.88
C LYS A 40 -4.68 13.09 -27.97
N GLU A 41 -3.91 12.01 -27.86
CA GLU A 41 -4.10 11.01 -26.82
C GLU A 41 -4.07 11.73 -25.46
N HIS A 42 -5.22 11.78 -24.81
CA HIS A 42 -5.37 12.34 -23.48
C HIS A 42 -6.06 11.29 -22.62
N TYR A 43 -5.32 10.27 -22.19
CA TYR A 43 -5.81 9.41 -21.13
C TYR A 43 -5.60 10.11 -19.77
N LYS A 44 -6.44 9.79 -18.78
CA LYS A 44 -6.27 10.26 -17.41
C LYS A 44 -6.27 9.12 -16.42
N TYR A 45 -5.28 9.11 -15.53
CA TYR A 45 -5.24 8.18 -14.42
C TYR A 45 -6.39 8.43 -13.43
N ARG A 46 -7.16 7.38 -13.13
CA ARG A 46 -8.27 7.41 -12.15
C ARG A 46 -8.05 6.39 -11.04
N GLU A 47 -7.51 6.88 -9.93
CA GLU A 47 -7.22 6.06 -8.74
C GLU A 47 -8.41 5.26 -8.23
N ARG A 48 -9.61 5.83 -8.19
CA ARG A 48 -10.81 5.09 -7.74
C ARG A 48 -11.20 3.93 -8.66
N VAL A 49 -11.06 4.10 -9.98
CA VAL A 49 -11.40 3.04 -10.95
C VAL A 49 -10.43 1.88 -10.79
N TYR A 50 -9.14 2.19 -10.66
CA TYR A 50 -8.11 1.20 -10.34
C TYR A 50 -8.41 0.47 -9.03
N CYS A 51 -8.76 1.22 -7.97
CA CYS A 51 -9.09 0.65 -6.67
C CYS A 51 -10.29 -0.31 -6.73
N TYR A 52 -11.34 0.00 -7.49
CA TYR A 52 -12.51 -0.88 -7.62
C TYR A 52 -12.15 -2.21 -8.29
N GLU A 53 -11.39 -2.17 -9.38
CA GLU A 53 -10.99 -3.39 -10.07
C GLU A 53 -10.00 -4.20 -9.23
N PHE A 54 -9.02 -3.53 -8.62
CA PHE A 54 -8.10 -4.17 -7.68
C PHE A 54 -8.82 -4.86 -6.52
N TYR A 55 -9.81 -4.20 -5.92
CA TYR A 55 -10.63 -4.79 -4.85
C TYR A 55 -11.37 -6.03 -5.33
N HIS A 56 -11.98 -5.99 -6.52
CA HIS A 56 -12.65 -7.13 -7.12
C HIS A 56 -11.69 -8.30 -7.33
N GLN A 57 -10.55 -8.07 -7.99
CA GLN A 57 -9.58 -9.11 -8.30
C GLN A 57 -8.95 -9.72 -7.05
N LEU A 58 -8.66 -8.90 -6.04
CA LEU A 58 -8.09 -9.37 -4.79
C LEU A 58 -9.07 -10.22 -3.99
N ARG A 59 -10.35 -9.83 -3.92
CA ARG A 59 -11.39 -10.65 -3.27
C ARG A 59 -11.55 -12.01 -3.93
N ASN A 60 -11.58 -12.05 -5.26
CA ASN A 60 -11.66 -13.31 -6.00
C ASN A 60 -10.42 -14.19 -5.75
N THR A 61 -9.26 -13.58 -5.55
CA THR A 61 -7.99 -14.29 -5.38
C THR A 61 -7.82 -14.84 -3.96
N LEU A 62 -8.16 -14.06 -2.93
CA LEU A 62 -8.07 -14.50 -1.53
C LEU A 62 -9.15 -15.53 -1.18
N GLY A 63 -10.32 -15.45 -1.83
CA GLY A 63 -11.44 -16.35 -1.55
C GLY A 63 -12.07 -16.10 -0.17
N CYS A 64 -12.96 -17.02 0.24
CA CYS A 64 -13.69 -16.91 1.52
C CYS A 64 -12.92 -17.49 2.71
N ASP A 65 -11.89 -18.29 2.46
CA ASP A 65 -11.14 -19.00 3.51
C ASP A 65 -9.99 -18.16 4.08
N TYR A 66 -9.67 -17.01 3.46
CA TYR A 66 -8.67 -16.09 3.98
C TYR A 66 -9.15 -15.48 5.31
N PRO A 67 -8.33 -15.48 6.39
CA PRO A 67 -8.80 -15.19 7.75
C PRO A 67 -9.15 -13.71 8.00
N TYR A 68 -8.88 -12.81 7.04
CA TYR A 68 -9.17 -11.40 7.15
C TYR A 68 -10.06 -10.92 6.01
N VAL A 69 -10.92 -9.96 6.30
CA VAL A 69 -11.81 -9.32 5.33
C VAL A 69 -11.14 -8.08 4.77
N ILE A 70 -11.18 -7.92 3.45
CA ILE A 70 -10.81 -6.67 2.79
C ILE A 70 -12.03 -5.74 2.66
N ASN A 71 -11.85 -4.48 3.06
CA ASN A 71 -12.82 -3.42 2.90
C ASN A 71 -12.16 -2.18 2.29
N GLY A 72 -12.85 -1.55 1.34
CA GLY A 72 -12.44 -0.25 0.77
C GLY A 72 -13.09 0.90 1.52
N GLU A 73 -12.37 2.02 1.60
CA GLU A 73 -12.90 3.34 2.02
C GLU A 73 -13.75 3.30 3.30
N ILE A 74 -13.27 2.63 4.36
CA ILE A 74 -13.96 2.68 5.65
C ILE A 74 -13.87 4.11 6.18
N ASP A 75 -15.01 4.80 6.25
CA ASP A 75 -15.09 6.08 6.93
C ASP A 75 -14.89 5.87 8.44
N LYS A 76 -13.83 6.47 8.97
CA LYS A 76 -13.51 6.40 10.40
C LYS A 76 -13.95 7.65 11.15
N LYS A 77 -14.66 8.58 10.49
CA LYS A 77 -15.33 9.70 11.18
C LYS A 77 -16.25 9.17 12.27
N ASP A 78 -16.20 9.83 13.42
CA ASP A 78 -16.98 9.49 14.62
C ASP A 78 -16.70 8.08 15.18
N HIS A 79 -15.64 7.39 14.74
CA HIS A 79 -15.27 6.11 15.31
C HIS A 79 -14.80 6.31 16.76
N PRO A 80 -15.44 5.68 17.76
CA PRO A 80 -15.24 6.00 19.18
C PRO A 80 -13.82 5.76 19.71
N ILE A 81 -13.00 5.03 18.95
CA ILE A 81 -11.63 4.64 19.31
C ILE A 81 -10.57 5.35 18.44
N ILE A 82 -10.94 5.84 17.25
CA ILE A 82 -9.97 6.37 16.28
C ILE A 82 -10.21 7.86 16.16
N ALA A 83 -9.34 8.65 16.78
CA ALA A 83 -9.44 10.12 16.77
C ALA A 83 -9.05 10.71 15.40
N SER A 84 -8.31 9.94 14.61
CA SER A 84 -7.86 10.33 13.28
C SER A 84 -8.99 10.30 12.24
N ASN A 85 -9.23 11.45 11.59
CA ASN A 85 -10.08 11.59 10.39
C ASN A 85 -9.42 11.07 9.09
N LYS A 86 -8.30 10.33 9.20
CA LYS A 86 -7.62 9.76 8.03
C LYS A 86 -8.30 8.45 7.64
N ASN A 87 -8.67 8.33 6.37
CA ASN A 87 -9.26 7.13 5.80
C ASN A 87 -8.25 6.48 4.84
N PRO A 88 -7.95 5.18 5.00
CA PRO A 88 -7.12 4.47 4.06
C PRO A 88 -7.94 3.98 2.87
N ASP A 89 -7.28 3.74 1.74
CA ASP A 89 -7.97 3.22 0.55
C ASP A 89 -8.52 1.81 0.83
N PHE A 90 -7.72 0.96 1.48
CA PHE A 90 -8.19 -0.33 1.98
C PHE A 90 -7.74 -0.63 3.41
N VAL A 91 -8.55 -1.45 4.07
CA VAL A 91 -8.14 -2.19 5.27
C VAL A 91 -8.36 -3.67 5.05
N ILE A 92 -7.48 -4.48 5.64
CA ILE A 92 -7.60 -5.92 5.70
C ILE A 92 -7.52 -6.27 7.18
N HIS A 93 -8.63 -6.76 7.73
CA HIS A 93 -8.75 -6.97 9.17
C HIS A 93 -9.87 -7.96 9.52
N ASN A 94 -10.04 -8.25 10.81
CA ASN A 94 -11.20 -8.98 11.30
C ASN A 94 -12.22 -7.96 11.85
N PRO A 95 -13.38 -7.76 11.19
CA PRO A 95 -14.38 -6.80 11.64
C PRO A 95 -14.84 -7.04 13.08
N GLY A 96 -15.09 -5.96 13.83
CA GLY A 96 -15.52 -6.04 15.23
C GLY A 96 -14.40 -6.32 16.24
N ASN A 97 -13.15 -6.50 15.80
CA ASN A 97 -12.00 -6.70 16.69
C ASN A 97 -10.93 -5.62 16.46
N MET A 98 -10.69 -4.79 17.50
CA MET A 98 -9.67 -3.74 17.48
C MET A 98 -8.30 -4.18 18.04
N LYS A 99 -8.20 -5.39 18.58
CA LYS A 99 -6.97 -5.84 19.26
C LYS A 99 -5.85 -6.19 18.28
N GLN A 100 -6.18 -6.66 17.08
CA GLN A 100 -5.19 -7.07 16.07
C GLN A 100 -5.74 -6.77 14.68
N ASN A 101 -5.56 -5.53 14.22
CA ASN A 101 -5.81 -5.17 12.84
C ASN A 101 -4.61 -5.61 11.98
N PHE A 102 -4.86 -6.12 10.78
CA PHE A 102 -3.81 -6.78 10.01
C PHE A 102 -3.05 -5.80 9.11
N VAL A 103 -3.68 -5.32 8.03
CA VAL A 103 -3.04 -4.45 7.04
C VAL A 103 -3.89 -3.22 6.73
N ILE A 104 -3.25 -2.06 6.61
CA ILE A 104 -3.81 -0.92 5.87
C ILE A 104 -3.12 -0.76 4.53
N MET A 105 -3.81 -0.20 3.55
CA MET A 105 -3.25 0.03 2.23
C MET A 105 -3.59 1.40 1.69
N GLU A 106 -2.60 2.04 1.07
CA GLU A 106 -2.76 3.23 0.23
C GLU A 106 -2.38 2.88 -1.20
N VAL A 107 -3.19 3.36 -2.14
CA VAL A 107 -2.95 3.26 -3.57
C VAL A 107 -2.65 4.66 -4.10
N LYS A 108 -1.60 4.80 -4.93
CA LYS A 108 -1.26 6.07 -5.58
C LYS A 108 -0.83 5.86 -7.01
N ASN A 109 -1.20 6.79 -7.89
CA ASN A 109 -0.60 6.86 -9.22
C ASN A 109 0.79 7.51 -9.17
N LEU A 110 1.66 7.13 -10.10
CA LEU A 110 3.03 7.64 -10.17
C LEU A 110 3.06 9.17 -10.41
N GLU A 111 2.23 9.66 -11.33
CA GLU A 111 2.16 11.09 -11.68
C GLU A 111 1.66 11.98 -10.52
N GLY A 112 0.78 11.45 -9.66
CA GLY A 112 0.20 12.20 -8.56
C GLY A 112 1.04 12.18 -7.28
N PHE A 113 2.22 11.55 -7.31
CA PHE A 113 3.03 11.17 -6.16
C PHE A 113 4.02 12.25 -5.68
N SER A 114 3.49 13.43 -5.32
CA SER A 114 4.32 14.53 -4.82
C SER A 114 4.98 14.22 -3.46
N LYS A 115 6.07 14.93 -3.15
CA LYS A 115 6.81 14.78 -1.87
C LYS A 115 5.94 15.10 -0.64
N SER A 116 5.04 16.08 -0.74
CA SER A 116 4.12 16.44 0.34
C SER A 116 3.05 15.37 0.58
N LYS A 117 2.50 14.78 -0.50
CA LYS A 117 1.52 13.69 -0.40
C LYS A 117 2.14 12.44 0.23
N ARG A 118 3.36 12.07 -0.19
CA ARG A 118 4.14 10.97 0.44
C ARG A 118 4.26 11.14 1.95
N LYS A 119 4.62 12.34 2.40
CA LYS A 119 4.74 12.64 3.84
C LYS A 119 3.42 12.41 4.57
N ASN A 120 2.30 12.89 4.01
CA ASN A 120 0.98 12.74 4.63
C ASN A 120 0.56 11.27 4.75
N ASP A 121 0.84 10.45 3.73
CA ASP A 121 0.51 9.02 3.76
C ASP A 121 1.42 8.23 4.71
N ILE A 122 2.71 8.57 4.82
CA ILE A 122 3.59 7.98 5.84
C ILE A 122 3.10 8.34 7.25
N GLU A 123 2.72 9.60 7.47
CA GLU A 123 2.11 10.02 8.74
C GLU A 123 0.78 9.32 9.00
N LYS A 124 0.01 8.99 7.96
CA LYS A 124 -1.18 8.14 8.06
C LYS A 124 -0.80 6.74 8.54
N PHE A 125 0.22 6.10 7.97
CA PHE A 125 0.66 4.78 8.42
C PHE A 125 1.04 4.75 9.90
N ILE A 126 1.81 5.74 10.35
CA ILE A 126 2.21 5.88 11.75
C ILE A 126 0.98 5.99 12.66
N THR A 127 0.05 6.89 12.34
CA THR A 127 -1.22 7.05 13.08
C THR A 127 -1.97 5.72 13.23
N PHE A 128 -2.06 4.91 12.17
CA PHE A 128 -2.77 3.63 12.22
C PHE A 128 -2.01 2.54 12.97
N PHE A 129 -0.67 2.59 13.00
CA PHE A 129 0.11 1.69 13.84
C PHE A 129 -0.08 2.01 15.32
N GLU A 130 -0.10 3.29 15.68
CA GLU A 130 -0.17 3.76 17.06
C GLU A 130 -1.59 3.70 17.62
N GLU A 131 -2.58 4.26 16.90
CA GLU A 131 -3.95 4.40 17.40
C GLU A 131 -4.84 3.18 17.10
N CYS A 132 -4.56 2.48 16.00
CA CYS A 132 -5.44 1.43 15.48
C CYS A 132 -4.84 0.02 15.54
N ASN A 133 -3.60 -0.11 16.03
CA ASN A 133 -2.86 -1.37 16.15
C ASN A 133 -2.84 -2.23 14.86
N TYR A 134 -2.72 -1.61 13.68
CA TYR A 134 -2.43 -2.35 12.44
C TYR A 134 -1.01 -2.91 12.48
N GLN A 135 -0.77 -4.10 11.94
CA GLN A 135 0.55 -4.73 11.94
C GLN A 135 1.41 -4.30 10.75
N TYR A 136 0.77 -4.15 9.59
CA TYR A 136 1.43 -3.85 8.33
C TYR A 136 0.75 -2.67 7.64
N ALA A 137 1.53 -1.93 6.86
CA ALA A 137 1.02 -0.99 5.88
C ALA A 137 1.55 -1.37 4.50
N ILE A 138 0.71 -1.24 3.48
CA ILE A 138 1.07 -1.47 2.09
C ILE A 138 0.89 -0.17 1.32
N TYR A 139 1.92 0.20 0.56
CA TYR A 139 1.86 1.33 -0.37
C TYR A 139 1.93 0.78 -1.79
N LEU A 140 0.79 0.79 -2.50
CA LEU A 140 0.68 0.27 -3.86
C LEU A 140 0.75 1.43 -4.87
N ILE A 141 1.75 1.40 -5.74
CA ILE A 141 2.01 2.45 -6.72
C ILE A 141 1.80 1.90 -8.13
N TYR A 142 0.98 2.60 -8.93
CA TYR A 142 0.64 2.23 -10.31
C TYR A 142 0.84 3.37 -11.31
N GLY A 143 0.79 3.08 -12.61
CA GLY A 143 0.95 4.05 -13.71
C GLY A 143 2.28 3.90 -14.46
N GLU A 144 2.39 4.53 -15.63
CA GLU A 144 3.55 4.40 -16.51
C GLU A 144 4.83 5.00 -15.91
N LYS A 145 5.97 4.37 -16.21
CA LYS A 145 7.29 4.89 -15.85
C LYS A 145 7.65 6.00 -16.83
N GLU A 146 7.85 7.24 -16.35
CA GLU A 146 8.34 8.34 -17.20
C GLU A 146 9.72 7.99 -17.83
N ASN A 147 10.65 7.49 -17.00
CA ASN A 147 11.91 6.87 -17.41
C ASN A 147 12.51 6.05 -16.24
N GLU A 148 13.46 5.15 -16.51
CA GLU A 148 14.05 4.25 -15.50
C GLU A 148 14.81 4.96 -14.37
N ASN A 149 15.54 6.04 -14.69
CA ASN A 149 16.35 6.76 -13.70
C ASN A 149 15.47 7.49 -12.67
N THR A 150 14.46 8.22 -13.15
CA THR A 150 13.48 8.91 -12.31
C THR A 150 12.67 7.92 -11.48
N PHE A 151 12.32 6.75 -12.05
CA PHE A 151 11.66 5.68 -11.31
C PHE A 151 12.52 5.16 -10.15
N LYS A 152 13.80 4.87 -10.40
CA LYS A 152 14.74 4.40 -9.38
C LYS A 152 14.96 5.43 -8.27
N GLU A 153 15.17 6.70 -8.63
CA GLU A 153 15.33 7.79 -7.65
C GLU A 153 14.07 7.95 -6.78
N ASN A 154 12.88 7.89 -7.38
CA ASN A 154 11.62 7.99 -6.65
C ASN A 154 11.44 6.84 -5.66
N ARG A 155 11.86 5.62 -6.03
CA ARG A 155 11.84 4.44 -5.18
C ARG A 155 12.78 4.61 -3.99
N GLU A 156 14.06 4.86 -4.22
CA GLU A 156 15.05 5.06 -3.16
C GLU A 156 14.63 6.18 -2.18
N ASN A 157 14.15 7.30 -2.72
CA ASN A 157 13.70 8.44 -1.91
C ASN A 157 12.47 8.13 -1.06
N LEU A 158 11.51 7.36 -1.59
CA LEU A 158 10.36 6.90 -0.81
C LEU A 158 10.80 5.97 0.32
N GLU A 159 11.68 5.01 0.03
CA GLU A 159 12.15 4.09 1.05
C GLU A 159 12.87 4.81 2.18
N ASP A 160 13.75 5.75 1.86
CA ASP A 160 14.51 6.51 2.85
C ASP A 160 13.59 7.39 3.71
N GLN A 161 12.55 7.98 3.12
CA GLN A 161 11.54 8.73 3.88
C GLN A 161 10.78 7.84 4.86
N ILE A 162 10.37 6.64 4.43
CA ILE A 162 9.70 5.66 5.29
C ILE A 162 10.64 5.22 6.42
N LYS A 163 11.87 4.80 6.09
CA LYS A 163 12.88 4.36 7.07
C LYS A 163 13.13 5.42 8.13
N LYS A 164 13.38 6.67 7.70
CA LYS A 164 13.64 7.81 8.59
C LYS A 164 12.46 8.07 9.52
N LYS A 165 11.24 8.15 8.97
CA LYS A 165 10.05 8.43 9.77
C LYS A 165 9.74 7.32 10.78
N LEU A 166 9.89 6.06 10.38
CA LEU A 166 9.73 4.94 11.30
C LEU A 166 10.83 4.94 12.37
N SER A 167 12.08 5.30 12.04
CA SER A 167 13.18 5.30 13.02
C SER A 167 13.09 6.44 14.05
N ASP A 168 12.47 7.55 13.67
CA ASP A 168 12.20 8.69 14.55
C ASP A 168 11.01 8.42 15.50
N SER A 169 10.30 7.31 15.30
CA SER A 169 9.11 6.94 16.07
C SER A 169 9.43 5.99 17.23
N ASP A 170 8.49 5.83 18.16
CA ASP A 170 8.63 5.08 19.42
C ASP A 170 9.09 3.62 19.21
N GLU A 171 9.77 3.02 20.21
CA GLU A 171 10.24 1.62 20.16
C GLU A 171 9.10 0.62 19.90
N ASN A 172 7.87 1.01 20.20
CA ASN A 172 6.65 0.25 19.92
C ASN A 172 6.39 0.01 18.41
N LEU A 173 7.01 0.78 17.50
CA LEU A 173 6.89 0.55 16.06
C LEU A 173 7.88 -0.47 15.50
N LYS A 174 8.82 -0.99 16.32
CA LYS A 174 9.92 -1.88 15.91
C LYS A 174 9.53 -3.08 15.05
N TYR A 175 8.30 -3.58 15.22
CA TYR A 175 7.80 -4.77 14.51
C TYR A 175 6.84 -4.44 13.37
N LYS A 176 6.45 -3.18 13.22
CA LYS A 176 5.58 -2.71 12.13
C LYS A 176 6.40 -2.58 10.86
N LYS A 177 5.81 -2.96 9.72
CA LYS A 177 6.49 -2.90 8.42
C LYS A 177 5.63 -2.16 7.42
N VAL A 178 6.29 -1.34 6.61
CA VAL A 178 5.69 -0.74 5.42
C VAL A 178 6.24 -1.49 4.22
N ILE A 179 5.35 -2.00 3.38
CA ILE A 179 5.68 -2.76 2.18
C ILE A 179 5.32 -1.88 0.99
N VAL A 180 6.27 -1.66 0.09
CA VAL A 180 6.04 -0.87 -1.12
C VAL A 180 5.89 -1.83 -2.30
N LEU A 181 4.76 -1.73 -2.99
CA LEU A 181 4.42 -2.55 -4.15
C LEU A 181 4.37 -1.66 -5.40
N TRP A 182 5.08 -2.06 -6.44
CA TRP A 182 5.08 -1.38 -7.72
C TRP A 182 4.34 -2.25 -8.75
N HIS A 183 3.23 -1.75 -9.27
CA HIS A 183 2.40 -2.46 -10.26
C HIS A 183 3.24 -2.99 -11.44
N ASN A 184 4.10 -2.13 -11.99
CA ASN A 184 4.91 -2.46 -13.17
C ASN A 184 5.96 -3.54 -12.92
N ASP A 185 6.47 -3.65 -11.69
CA ASP A 185 7.49 -4.64 -11.35
C ASP A 185 6.83 -6.03 -11.18
N ILE A 186 5.59 -6.06 -10.70
CA ILE A 186 4.81 -7.28 -10.48
C ILE A 186 4.44 -7.97 -11.80
N ILE A 187 4.30 -7.23 -12.91
CA ILE A 187 3.95 -7.79 -14.23
C ILE A 187 5.15 -8.55 -14.86
N GLY A 188 6.39 -8.19 -14.53
CA GLY A 188 7.62 -8.78 -15.10
C GLY A 188 8.07 -10.06 -14.39
N GLU A 189 8.50 -9.95 -13.12
CA GLU A 189 8.90 -11.04 -12.21
C GLU A 189 8.81 -10.51 -10.76
N ILE A 190 8.49 -11.37 -9.78
CA ILE A 190 8.12 -10.94 -8.42
C ILE A 190 9.34 -10.44 -7.63
N ASP A 191 9.51 -9.12 -7.51
CA ASP A 191 10.43 -8.49 -6.56
C ASP A 191 9.70 -7.48 -5.67
N TYR A 192 9.81 -7.61 -4.35
CA TYR A 192 9.18 -6.70 -3.38
C TYR A 192 10.22 -6.07 -2.46
N ASP A 193 10.02 -4.78 -2.14
CA ASP A 193 10.78 -4.12 -1.09
C ASP A 193 9.99 -4.14 0.21
N ILE A 194 10.54 -4.88 1.17
CA ILE A 194 10.06 -4.87 2.54
C ILE A 194 10.97 -3.92 3.31
N ILE A 195 10.41 -2.81 3.74
CA ILE A 195 11.12 -1.85 4.57
C ILE A 195 10.86 -2.23 6.03
N SER A 196 11.90 -2.67 6.72
CA SER A 196 11.87 -2.98 8.15
C SER A 196 12.76 -2.03 8.94
N LEU A 197 12.43 -1.82 10.21
CA LEU A 197 13.24 -1.02 11.11
C LEU A 197 14.58 -1.70 11.42
N PRO A 198 15.69 -0.95 11.45
CA PRO A 198 16.96 -1.50 11.91
C PRO A 198 16.84 -1.94 13.38
N LYS A 199 17.31 -3.15 13.68
CA LYS A 199 17.47 -3.59 15.07
C LYS A 199 18.49 -2.67 15.72
N LYS A 200 18.06 -1.77 16.63
CA LYS A 200 19.00 -1.14 17.58
C LYS A 200 19.75 -2.26 18.28
N GLN A 201 21.06 -2.37 18.03
CA GLN A 201 21.96 -3.16 18.87
C GLN A 201 21.83 -2.59 20.27
N ARG A 202 21.37 -3.40 21.22
CA ARG A 202 21.52 -3.09 22.64
C ARG A 202 23.01 -2.88 22.87
N ARG A 203 23.42 -1.65 23.16
CA ARG A 203 24.69 -1.41 23.83
C ARG A 203 24.56 -2.07 25.20
N LEU A 204 25.28 -3.18 25.37
CA LEU A 204 25.58 -3.76 26.68
C LEU A 204 26.46 -2.81 27.47
#